data_AF-A0A6L3K447-F1
#
_entry.id   AF-A0A6L3K447-F1
#
_cell.length_a   1.000
_cell.length_b   1.000
_cell.length_c   1.000
_cell.angle_alpha   90.00
_cell.angle_beta   90.00
_cell.angle_gamma   90.00
#
_symmetry.space_group_name_H-M   'P 1'
#
loop_
_entity.id
_entity.type
_entity.pdbx_description
1 polymer ?
#
loop_
_entity_poly.entity_id
_entity_poly.type
_entity_poly.pdbx_seq_one_letter_code
_entity_poly.pdbx_strand_id
1 'polypeptide(L)'
;MRTILFITALFMSTLLSAQKPVEIPLWPNGAPNTNGLTGDQEDLNGGRVANVVNPTITVYRPAKPNGMTILMCPGGGYARLAMNHEGHDMASWFNTQGITYAVLKYR
;
A
#
# COMPACT_ATOMS: atom_id res chain seq x y z
N MET A 1 6.42 26.34 35.07
CA MET A 1 5.20 25.80 34.41
C MET A 1 5.31 25.81 32.88
N ARG A 2 5.71 26.91 32.23
CA ARG A 2 5.86 26.98 30.75
C ARG A 2 6.74 25.89 30.14
N THR A 3 7.90 25.60 30.76
CA THR A 3 8.85 24.57 30.26
C THR A 3 8.29 23.15 30.37
N ILE A 4 7.52 22.85 31.42
CA ILE A 4 6.89 21.53 31.61
C ILE A 4 5.80 21.29 30.56
N LEU A 5 4.99 22.33 30.26
CA LEU A 5 3.99 22.32 29.19
C LEU A 5 4.62 22.11 27.80
N PHE A 6 5.78 22.73 27.54
CA PHE A 6 6.52 22.51 26.29
C PHE A 6 7.04 21.07 26.15
N ILE A 7 7.58 20.48 27.22
CA ILE A 7 8.10 19.11 27.20
C ILE A 7 6.97 18.08 27.04
N THR A 8 5.82 18.28 27.70
CA THR A 8 4.64 17.40 27.54
C THR A 8 4.05 17.48 26.14
N ALA A 9 3.95 18.68 25.55
CA ALA A 9 3.51 18.84 24.17
C ALA A 9 4.44 18.14 23.16
N LEU A 10 5.75 18.18 23.40
CA LEU A 10 6.75 17.53 22.54
C LEU A 10 6.74 15.99 22.66
N PHE A 11 6.33 15.45 23.81
CA PHE A 11 6.18 13.99 24.01
C PHE A 11 4.88 13.44 23.41
N MET A 12 3.82 14.25 23.33
CA MET A 12 2.54 13.81 22.76
C MET A 12 2.57 13.69 21.23
N SER A 13 3.42 14.48 20.55
CA SER A 13 3.53 14.47 19.09
C SER A 13 4.18 13.20 18.52
N THR A 14 4.98 12.48 19.31
CA THR A 14 5.61 11.23 18.86
C THR A 14 4.66 10.02 18.88
N LEU A 15 3.58 10.09 19.66
CA LEU A 15 2.56 9.03 19.75
C LEU A 15 1.59 9.01 18.56
N LEU A 16 1.57 10.08 17.76
CA LEU A 16 0.64 10.25 16.62
C LEU A 16 1.25 9.86 15.27
N SER A 17 2.41 9.19 15.25
CA SER A 17 3.00 8.74 13.99
C SER A 17 2.18 7.59 13.38
N ALA A 18 1.27 7.94 12.47
CA ALA A 18 0.62 6.95 11.62
C ALA A 18 1.68 6.34 10.69
N GLN A 19 1.86 5.02 10.77
CA GLN A 19 2.82 4.34 9.92
C GLN A 19 2.36 4.41 8.46
N LYS A 20 3.13 5.10 7.61
CA LYS A 20 2.89 5.13 6.17
C LYS A 20 3.03 3.70 5.62
N PRO A 21 2.19 3.31 4.64
CA PRO A 21 2.37 2.03 3.95
C PRO A 21 3.74 1.97 3.28
N VAL A 22 4.31 0.78 3.23
CA VAL A 22 5.61 0.53 2.57
C VAL A 22 5.33 -0.04 1.19
N GLU A 23 5.86 0.59 0.15
CA GLU A 23 5.82 0.05 -1.20
C GLU A 23 7.14 -0.63 -1.55
N ILE A 24 7.05 -1.85 -2.06
CA ILE A 24 8.20 -2.71 -2.36
C ILE A 24 8.10 -3.12 -3.83
N PRO A 25 9.17 -2.99 -4.64
CA PRO A 25 9.20 -3.56 -5.98
C PRO A 25 8.94 -5.07 -5.93
N LEU A 26 8.03 -5.56 -6.77
CA LEU A 26 7.75 -7.00 -6.83
C LEU A 26 8.97 -7.79 -7.32
N TRP A 27 9.71 -7.20 -8.26
CA TRP A 27 10.96 -7.74 -8.78
C TRP A 27 12.08 -6.68 -8.73
N PRO A 28 12.83 -6.59 -7.62
CA PRO A 28 13.90 -5.60 -7.45
C PRO A 28 15.02 -5.70 -8.50
N ASN A 29 15.23 -6.90 -9.03
CA ASN A 29 16.26 -7.21 -10.03
C ASN A 29 15.67 -7.43 -11.44
N GLY A 30 14.44 -6.96 -11.68
CA GLY A 30 13.72 -7.21 -12.92
C GLY A 30 12.95 -8.54 -12.92
N ALA A 31 11.86 -8.57 -13.69
CA ALA A 31 10.98 -9.73 -13.75
C ALA A 31 11.66 -10.93 -14.45
N PRO A 32 11.38 -12.17 -14.03
CA PRO A 32 12.02 -13.37 -14.59
C PRO A 32 11.63 -13.66 -16.05
N ASN A 33 10.54 -13.08 -16.52
CA ASN A 33 10.04 -13.20 -17.89
C ASN A 33 9.50 -11.84 -18.37
N THR A 34 9.51 -11.62 -19.68
CA THR A 34 8.82 -10.49 -20.30
C THR A 34 7.33 -10.80 -20.51
N ASN A 35 6.48 -9.78 -20.41
CA ASN A 35 5.07 -9.83 -20.82
C ASN A 35 4.78 -8.87 -22.00
N GLY A 36 5.82 -8.28 -22.61
CA GLY A 36 5.69 -7.38 -23.76
C GLY A 36 5.23 -5.94 -23.44
N LEU A 37 4.92 -5.63 -22.18
CA LEU A 37 4.60 -4.25 -21.79
C LEU A 37 5.84 -3.37 -21.89
N THR A 38 5.66 -2.18 -22.47
CA THR A 38 6.70 -1.16 -22.65
C THR A 38 6.10 0.24 -22.43
N GLY A 39 6.95 1.26 -22.31
CA GLY A 39 6.49 2.63 -22.04
C GLY A 39 6.14 2.87 -20.57
N ASP A 40 5.26 3.84 -20.33
CA ASP A 40 4.91 4.31 -18.99
C ASP A 40 3.59 3.73 -18.49
N GLN A 41 3.44 3.67 -17.17
CA GLN A 41 2.15 3.32 -16.54
C GLN A 41 1.07 4.33 -16.96
N GLU A 42 -0.14 3.82 -17.21
CA GLU A 42 -1.31 4.64 -17.48
C GLU A 42 -2.15 4.81 -16.20
N ASP A 43 -2.30 6.04 -15.74
CA ASP A 43 -3.22 6.38 -14.65
C ASP A 43 -4.59 6.76 -15.22
N LEU A 44 -5.59 5.95 -14.90
CA LEU A 44 -6.95 6.04 -15.42
C LEU A 44 -7.92 6.60 -14.36
N ASN A 45 -9.05 7.12 -14.84
CA ASN A 45 -10.09 7.68 -13.98
C ASN A 45 -10.59 6.71 -12.89
N GLY A 46 -10.81 7.26 -11.69
CA GLY A 46 -11.25 6.51 -10.52
C GLY A 46 -10.15 5.68 -9.85
N GLY A 47 -8.88 6.07 -10.03
CA GLY A 47 -7.74 5.41 -9.41
C GLY A 47 -7.50 4.02 -9.94
N ARG A 48 -7.68 3.86 -11.26
CA ARG A 48 -7.33 2.64 -11.98
C ARG A 48 -5.95 2.82 -12.59
N VAL A 49 -5.18 1.76 -12.72
CA VAL A 49 -3.90 1.80 -13.44
C VAL A 49 -3.87 0.73 -14.52
N ALA A 50 -3.27 1.04 -15.66
CA ALA A 50 -2.99 0.09 -16.73
C ALA A 50 -1.52 0.21 -17.16
N ASN A 51 -1.07 -0.69 -18.04
CA ASN A 51 0.32 -0.78 -18.50
C ASN A 51 1.35 -0.79 -17.36
N VAL A 52 1.18 -1.69 -16.38
CA VAL A 52 2.06 -1.75 -15.21
C VAL A 52 3.42 -2.35 -15.58
N VAL A 53 4.37 -1.48 -15.90
CA VAL A 53 5.76 -1.87 -16.22
C VAL A 53 6.60 -2.10 -14.95
N ASN A 54 6.29 -1.38 -13.88
CA ASN A 54 6.97 -1.46 -12.57
C ASN A 54 6.00 -1.97 -11.49
N PRO A 55 5.81 -3.29 -11.37
CA PRO A 55 4.89 -3.87 -10.40
C PRO A 55 5.43 -3.77 -8.98
N THR A 56 4.53 -3.56 -8.02
CA THR A 56 4.86 -3.34 -6.61
C THR A 56 3.91 -4.11 -5.70
N ILE A 57 4.35 -4.29 -4.45
CA ILE A 57 3.49 -4.69 -3.33
C ILE A 57 3.46 -3.52 -2.34
N THR A 58 2.27 -2.99 -2.07
CA THR A 58 2.06 -1.98 -1.03
C THR A 58 1.56 -2.64 0.25
N VAL A 59 2.33 -2.54 1.33
CA VAL A 59 2.03 -3.19 2.62
C VAL A 59 1.50 -2.18 3.63
N TYR A 60 0.27 -2.43 4.09
CA TYR A 60 -0.41 -1.73 5.18
C TYR A 60 -0.31 -2.57 6.45
N ARG A 61 0.57 -2.16 7.35
CA ARG A 61 0.82 -2.87 8.61
C ARG A 61 -0.06 -2.29 9.73
N PRO A 62 -0.82 -3.11 10.46
CA PRO A 62 -1.58 -2.66 11.62
C PRO A 62 -0.64 -2.32 12.79
N ALA A 63 -1.08 -1.45 13.68
CA ALA A 63 -0.34 -1.09 14.90
C ALA A 63 -0.10 -2.31 15.83
N LYS A 64 -1.03 -3.26 15.85
CA LYS A 64 -0.94 -4.52 16.61
C LYS A 64 -1.23 -5.71 15.70
N PRO A 65 -0.22 -6.27 15.02
CA PRO A 65 -0.41 -7.39 14.10
C PRO A 65 -0.84 -8.67 14.83
N ASN A 66 -1.83 -9.37 14.30
CA ASN A 66 -2.33 -10.65 14.80
C ASN A 66 -1.67 -11.87 14.11
N GLY A 67 -0.72 -11.64 13.20
CA GLY A 67 -0.01 -12.68 12.45
C GLY A 67 -0.63 -13.02 11.09
N MET A 68 -1.86 -12.59 10.79
CA MET A 68 -2.50 -12.83 9.49
C MET A 68 -2.13 -11.76 8.46
N THR A 69 -2.07 -12.17 7.19
CA THR A 69 -1.89 -11.28 6.05
C THR A 69 -2.88 -11.60 4.95
N ILE A 70 -3.46 -10.57 4.35
CA ILE A 70 -4.24 -10.66 3.11
C ILE A 70 -3.39 -10.09 1.97
N LEU A 71 -3.30 -10.85 0.86
CA LEU A 71 -2.78 -10.36 -0.41
C LEU A 71 -3.97 -9.99 -1.30
N MET A 72 -4.22 -8.70 -1.46
CA MET A 72 -5.25 -8.19 -2.36
C MET A 72 -4.71 -8.10 -3.78
N CYS A 73 -5.41 -8.74 -4.71
CA CYS A 73 -5.19 -8.63 -6.14
C CYS A 73 -6.35 -7.85 -6.75
N PRO A 74 -6.20 -6.55 -7.04
CA PRO A 74 -7.26 -5.73 -7.62
C PRO A 74 -7.75 -6.32 -8.94
N GLY A 75 -9.05 -6.24 -9.21
CA GLY A 75 -9.67 -6.68 -10.44
C GLY A 75 -9.44 -5.72 -11.61
N GLY A 76 -10.14 -5.98 -12.72
CA GLY A 76 -10.01 -5.23 -13.98
C GLY A 76 -9.69 -6.10 -15.19
N GLY A 77 -9.81 -7.43 -15.05
CA GLY A 77 -9.82 -8.37 -16.17
C GLY A 77 -8.51 -8.40 -16.95
N TYR A 78 -7.37 -8.21 -16.28
CA TYR A 78 -6.03 -8.12 -16.88
C TYR A 78 -5.81 -6.96 -17.86
N ALA A 79 -6.82 -6.11 -18.09
CA ALA A 79 -6.66 -4.90 -18.91
C ALA A 79 -6.24 -3.67 -18.09
N ARG A 80 -6.54 -3.68 -16.78
CA ARG A 80 -6.26 -2.61 -15.82
C ARG A 80 -6.44 -3.14 -14.39
N LEU A 81 -6.07 -2.33 -13.40
CA LEU A 81 -6.22 -2.61 -11.98
C LEU A 81 -7.09 -1.56 -11.28
N ALA A 82 -8.09 -1.99 -10.54
CA ALA A 82 -8.94 -1.14 -9.70
C ALA A 82 -8.27 -0.74 -8.36
N MET A 83 -7.14 -0.03 -8.42
CA MET A 83 -6.26 0.18 -7.26
C MET A 83 -6.92 0.90 -6.08
N ASN A 84 -7.72 1.93 -6.30
CA ASN A 84 -8.32 2.64 -5.16
C ASN A 84 -9.36 1.78 -4.42
N HIS A 85 -10.50 1.50 -5.08
CA HIS A 85 -11.68 0.92 -4.43
C HIS A 85 -11.55 -0.58 -4.13
N GLU A 86 -10.79 -1.33 -4.92
CA GLU A 86 -10.54 -2.74 -4.65
C GLU A 86 -9.18 -2.94 -3.98
N GLY A 87 -8.16 -2.20 -4.42
CA GLY A 87 -6.83 -2.28 -3.81
C GLY A 87 -6.79 -1.70 -2.41
N HIS A 88 -6.89 -0.38 -2.26
CA HIS A 88 -6.49 0.32 -1.03
C HIS A 88 -7.59 0.52 0.02
N ASP A 89 -8.86 0.66 -0.39
CA ASP A 89 -9.94 1.10 0.51
C ASP A 89 -10.18 0.15 1.69
N MET A 90 -9.93 -1.15 1.53
CA MET A 90 -10.12 -2.15 2.59
C MET A 90 -8.97 -2.22 3.60
N ALA A 91 -7.82 -1.59 3.31
CA ALA A 91 -6.62 -1.71 4.12
C ALA A 91 -6.84 -1.26 5.58
N SER A 92 -7.48 -0.10 5.77
CA SER A 92 -7.75 0.44 7.10
C SER A 92 -8.64 -0.48 7.91
N TRP A 93 -9.71 -1.02 7.31
CA TRP A 93 -10.64 -1.93 7.98
C TRP A 93 -9.94 -3.20 8.46
N PHE A 94 -9.17 -3.87 7.60
CA PHE A 94 -8.41 -5.06 7.99
C PHE A 94 -7.34 -4.75 9.03
N ASN A 95 -6.67 -3.60 8.92
CA ASN A 95 -5.71 -3.18 9.93
C ASN A 95 -6.35 -2.95 11.31
N THR A 96 -7.61 -2.49 11.40
CA THR A 96 -8.32 -2.39 12.70
C THR A 96 -8.52 -3.75 13.37
N GLN A 97 -8.53 -4.83 12.60
CA GLN A 97 -8.64 -6.20 13.10
C GLN A 97 -7.27 -6.85 13.39
N GLY A 98 -6.18 -6.09 13.24
CA GLY A 98 -4.82 -6.59 13.41
C GLY A 98 -4.30 -7.38 12.20
N ILE A 99 -4.99 -7.36 11.07
CA ILE A 99 -4.59 -8.08 9.85
C ILE A 99 -3.68 -7.18 9.01
N THR A 100 -2.53 -7.71 8.57
CA THR A 100 -1.68 -7.03 7.58
C THR A 100 -2.34 -7.11 6.21
N TYR A 101 -2.39 -6.02 5.49
CA TYR A 101 -3.05 -5.97 4.20
C TYR A 101 -2.04 -5.53 3.13
N ALA A 102 -1.80 -6.37 2.13
CA ALA A 102 -0.82 -6.15 1.08
C ALA A 102 -1.53 -6.05 -0.27
N VAL A 103 -1.33 -4.97 -1.02
CA VAL A 103 -1.93 -4.75 -2.34
C VAL A 103 -0.91 -5.07 -3.41
N LEU A 104 -1.24 -5.99 -4.31
CA LEU A 104 -0.42 -6.36 -5.45
C LEU A 104 -0.79 -5.50 -6.67
N LYS A 105 0.13 -4.61 -7.08
CA LYS A 105 0.07 -3.94 -8.39
C LYS A 105 0.76 -4.83 -9.43
N TYR A 106 -0.01 -5.69 -10.09
CA TYR A 106 0.50 -6.67 -11.05
C TYR A 106 0.47 -6.18 -12.51
N ARG A 107 1.08 -6.97 -13.39
CA ARG A 107 1.28 -6.72 -14.82
C ARG A 107 0.52 -7.71 -15.70
#